data_AF-A0A538JDT7-F1
#
_entry.id   AF-A0A538JDT7-F1
#
_cell.length_a   1.000
_cell.length_b   1.000
_cell.length_c   1.000
_cell.angle_alpha   90.00
_cell.angle_beta   90.00
_cell.angle_gamma   90.00
#
_symmetry.space_group_name_H-M   'P 1'
#
loop_
_entity.id
_entity.type
_entity.pdbx_description
1 polymer ?
#
loop_
_entity_poly.entity_id
_entity_poly.type
_entity_poly.pdbx_seq_one_letter_code
_entity_poly.pdbx_strand_id
1 'polypeptide(L)'
;MLAAAPPPPIVIGRSMAGIELRMSEDQVRARLGAPVRVAGRLFHYPLLDVRFGTKGVVRLTTTSPRLRTRSGLGVGTSVAKLQHLRGIFCDLEPGGGNCATKGISFDFARGRVTRVAVPG
;
A
#
# COMPACT_ATOMS: atom_id res chain seq x y z
N MET A 1 -25.76 7.84 12.95
CA MET A 1 -24.45 8.13 12.35
C MET A 1 -24.24 7.16 11.18
N LEU A 2 -24.12 7.66 9.94
CA LEU A 2 -23.77 6.78 8.82
C LEU A 2 -22.29 6.40 8.96
N ALA A 3 -21.99 5.10 9.01
CA ALA A 3 -20.62 4.62 8.89
C ALA A 3 -20.08 5.01 7.51
N ALA A 4 -18.95 5.72 7.47
CA ALA A 4 -18.29 6.03 6.21
C ALA A 4 -17.96 4.72 5.46
N ALA A 5 -18.27 4.67 4.16
CA ALA A 5 -17.97 3.51 3.34
C ALA A 5 -16.49 3.11 3.47
N PRO A 6 -16.18 1.80 3.51
CA PRO A 6 -14.79 1.36 3.59
C PRO A 6 -14.01 1.87 2.38
N PRO A 7 -12.74 2.24 2.56
CA PRO A 7 -11.92 2.69 1.43
C PRO A 7 -11.78 1.56 0.39
N PRO A 8 -11.60 1.89 -0.89
CA PRO A 8 -11.36 0.88 -1.92
C PRO A 8 -10.17 -0.02 -1.56
N PRO A 9 -10.26 -1.33 -1.82
CA PRO A 9 -9.25 -2.28 -1.38
C PRO A 9 -7.92 -2.10 -2.11
N ILE A 10 -6.87 -2.68 -1.52
CA ILE A 10 -5.58 -2.87 -2.19
C ILE A 10 -5.76 -3.94 -3.27
N VAL A 11 -5.39 -3.61 -4.51
CA VAL A 11 -5.33 -4.55 -5.64
C VAL A 11 -3.86 -4.78 -5.97
N ILE A 12 -3.41 -6.03 -5.77
CA ILE A 12 -2.02 -6.46 -5.97
C ILE A 12 -1.58 -6.08 -7.40
N GLY A 13 -0.44 -5.39 -7.50
CA GLY A 13 0.19 -4.96 -8.74
C GLY A 13 -0.55 -3.88 -9.51
N ARG A 14 -1.57 -3.24 -8.91
CA ARG A 14 -2.43 -2.31 -9.64
C ARG A 14 -2.80 -1.04 -8.88
N SER A 15 -3.36 -1.15 -7.67
CA SER A 15 -3.96 0.02 -7.02
C SER A 15 -4.07 -0.07 -5.50
N MET A 16 -4.25 1.09 -4.87
CA MET A 16 -4.46 1.24 -3.43
C MET A 16 -5.36 2.46 -3.20
N ALA A 17 -6.41 2.31 -2.38
CA ALA A 17 -7.37 3.38 -2.07
C ALA A 17 -7.99 4.05 -3.32
N GLY A 18 -8.15 3.30 -4.42
CA GLY A 18 -8.72 3.81 -5.67
C GLY A 18 -7.72 4.58 -6.55
N ILE A 19 -6.46 4.69 -6.15
CA ILE A 19 -5.38 5.22 -6.98
C ILE A 19 -4.68 4.07 -7.69
N GLU A 20 -4.57 4.18 -9.01
CA GLU A 20 -3.89 3.20 -9.85
C GLU A 20 -2.47 3.64 -10.18
N LEU A 21 -1.61 2.66 -10.44
CA LEU A 21 -0.31 2.92 -11.05
C LEU A 21 -0.49 3.66 -12.38
N ARG A 22 0.50 4.47 -12.75
CA ARG A 22 0.54 5.32 -13.96
C ARG A 22 -0.49 6.46 -14.00
N MET A 23 -1.35 6.63 -12.99
CA MET A 23 -2.17 7.85 -12.89
C MET A 23 -1.28 9.10 -12.82
N SER A 24 -1.70 10.18 -13.47
CA SER A 24 -1.01 11.47 -13.37
C SER A 24 -1.23 12.12 -12.00
N GLU A 25 -0.43 13.12 -11.67
CA GLU A 25 -0.62 13.89 -10.44
C GLU A 25 -2.03 14.51 -10.36
N ASP A 26 -2.50 15.12 -11.45
CA ASP A 26 -3.83 15.74 -11.52
C ASP A 26 -4.94 14.73 -11.30
N GLN A 27 -4.81 13.53 -11.87
CA GLN A 27 -5.79 12.45 -11.68
C GLN A 27 -5.84 11.94 -10.24
N VAL A 28 -4.72 11.98 -9.52
CA VAL A 28 -4.66 11.61 -8.10
C VAL A 28 -5.28 12.72 -7.25
N ARG A 29 -4.94 13.98 -7.51
CA ARG A 29 -5.51 15.15 -6.81
C ARG A 29 -7.01 15.27 -7.01
N ALA A 30 -7.51 14.99 -8.22
CA ALA A 30 -8.95 14.97 -8.50
C ALA A 30 -9.69 13.91 -7.67
N ARG A 31 -9.03 12.82 -7.28
CA ARG A 31 -9.62 11.72 -6.50
C ARG A 31 -9.47 11.90 -4.99
N LEU A 32 -8.32 12.37 -4.54
CA LEU A 32 -7.98 12.43 -3.11
C LEU A 32 -8.00 13.85 -2.54
N GLY A 33 -8.18 14.86 -3.38
CA GLY A 33 -8.01 16.26 -3.02
C GLY A 33 -6.54 16.65 -2.88
N ALA A 34 -6.27 17.68 -2.08
CA ALA A 34 -4.92 18.12 -1.79
C ALA A 34 -4.19 17.13 -0.86
N PRO A 35 -2.90 16.83 -1.12
CA PRO A 35 -2.08 16.07 -0.18
C PRO A 35 -1.84 16.88 1.09
N VAL A 36 -1.69 16.18 2.22
CA VAL A 36 -1.34 16.77 3.51
C VAL A 36 0.07 17.34 3.49
N ARG A 37 0.98 16.66 2.77
CA ARG A 37 2.38 17.09 2.61
C ARG A 37 2.94 16.61 1.30
N VAL A 38 3.82 17.40 0.70
CA VAL A 38 4.57 17.04 -0.50
C VAL A 38 6.06 17.08 -0.18
N ALA A 39 6.78 16.02 -0.56
CA ALA A 39 8.24 15.90 -0.44
C ALA A 39 8.81 15.47 -1.79
N GLY A 40 9.14 16.45 -2.64
CA GLY A 40 9.52 16.19 -4.04
C GLY A 40 8.39 15.44 -4.78
N ARG A 41 8.69 14.24 -5.29
CA ARG A 41 7.71 13.37 -5.98
C ARG A 41 6.93 12.43 -5.06
N LEU A 42 6.99 12.64 -3.74
CA LEU A 42 6.26 11.84 -2.76
C LEU A 42 5.15 12.68 -2.13
N PHE A 43 3.91 12.26 -2.33
CA PHE A 43 2.71 12.95 -1.86
C PHE A 43 2.11 12.14 -0.73
N HIS A 44 1.90 12.80 0.40
CA HIS A 44 1.37 12.20 1.61
C HIS A 44 -0.12 12.52 1.74
N TYR A 45 -0.95 11.48 1.74
CA TYR A 45 -2.39 11.57 1.99
C TYR A 45 -2.75 10.84 3.29
N PRO A 46 -3.93 11.09 3.88
CA PRO A 46 -4.28 10.52 5.18
C PRO A 46 -4.24 8.99 5.25
N LEU A 47 -4.49 8.30 4.14
CA LEU A 47 -4.52 6.83 4.09
C LEU A 47 -3.32 6.20 3.37
N LEU A 48 -2.59 6.94 2.56
CA LEU A 48 -1.51 6.40 1.74
C LEU A 48 -0.52 7.48 1.30
N ASP A 49 0.68 7.02 0.98
CA ASP A 49 1.68 7.78 0.26
C ASP A 49 1.68 7.37 -1.22
N VAL A 50 1.83 8.38 -2.09
CA VAL A 50 1.88 8.22 -3.55
C VAL A 50 3.21 8.74 -4.05
N ARG A 51 4.02 7.86 -4.66
CA ARG A 51 5.28 8.23 -5.33
C ARG A 51 5.05 8.36 -6.82
N PHE A 52 5.45 9.49 -7.39
CA PHE A 52 5.43 9.75 -8.81
C PHE A 52 6.80 9.50 -9.46
N GLY A 53 6.77 8.93 -10.66
CA GLY A 53 7.86 8.95 -11.63
C GLY A 53 7.58 9.99 -12.72
N THR A 54 8.30 9.91 -13.83
CA THR A 54 8.08 10.81 -14.99
C THR A 54 6.78 10.54 -15.73
N LYS A 55 6.22 9.32 -15.62
CA LYS A 55 5.01 8.87 -16.33
C LYS A 55 3.81 8.62 -15.40
N GLY A 56 3.77 9.29 -14.24
CA GLY A 56 2.71 9.11 -13.24
C GLY A 56 3.11 8.26 -12.03
N VAL A 57 2.12 7.72 -11.31
CA VAL A 57 2.32 6.92 -10.10
C VAL A 57 3.19 5.69 -10.38
N VAL A 58 4.25 5.50 -9.59
CA VAL A 58 5.16 4.33 -9.64
C VAL A 58 5.18 3.53 -8.35
N ARG A 59 4.66 4.07 -7.25
CA ARG A 59 4.54 3.33 -5.99
C ARG A 59 3.42 3.90 -5.13
N LEU A 60 2.66 2.99 -4.54
CA LEU A 60 1.67 3.29 -3.51
C LEU A 60 2.11 2.63 -2.21
N THR A 61 1.98 3.31 -1.08
CA THR A 61 2.41 2.78 0.22
C THR A 61 1.45 3.18 1.31
N THR A 62 1.17 2.31 2.27
CA THR A 62 0.31 2.63 3.41
C THR A 62 0.81 1.97 4.70
N THR A 63 0.63 2.69 5.80
CA THR A 63 0.72 2.20 7.17
C THR A 63 -0.66 2.12 7.85
N SER A 64 -1.73 2.44 7.12
CA SER A 64 -3.10 2.44 7.65
C SER A 64 -3.67 1.02 7.75
N PRO A 65 -4.20 0.60 8.91
CA PRO A 65 -4.87 -0.69 9.05
C PRO A 65 -6.22 -0.74 8.32
N ARG A 66 -6.73 0.40 7.82
CA ARG A 66 -8.00 0.50 7.09
C ARG A 66 -7.89 0.03 5.65
N LEU A 67 -6.69 0.06 5.05
CA LEU A 67 -6.46 -0.40 3.69
C LEU A 67 -6.00 -1.86 3.69
N ARG A 68 -6.79 -2.72 3.06
CA ARG A 68 -6.53 -4.16 2.97
C ARG A 68 -6.86 -4.68 1.58
N THR A 69 -6.27 -5.80 1.20
CA THR A 69 -6.72 -6.57 0.04
C THR A 69 -8.12 -7.14 0.28
N ARG A 70 -8.80 -7.61 -0.77
CA ARG A 70 -10.09 -8.33 -0.61
C ARG A 70 -10.00 -9.57 0.28
N SER A 71 -8.83 -10.21 0.33
CA SER A 71 -8.54 -11.34 1.23
C SER A 71 -8.13 -10.93 2.66
N GLY A 72 -8.20 -9.63 2.96
CA GLY A 72 -7.94 -9.08 4.30
C GLY A 72 -6.44 -8.91 4.65
N LEU A 73 -5.54 -9.01 3.67
CA LEU A 73 -4.11 -8.78 3.88
C LEU A 73 -3.82 -7.28 3.97
N GLY A 74 -3.09 -6.85 4.98
CA GLY A 74 -2.76 -5.45 5.21
C GLY A 74 -1.95 -5.25 6.48
N VAL A 75 -1.87 -4.02 6.96
CA VAL A 75 -1.19 -3.71 8.23
C VAL A 75 -1.83 -4.49 9.39
N GLY A 76 -0.98 -5.08 10.23
CA GLY A 76 -1.35 -5.97 11.34
C GLY A 76 -1.49 -7.45 10.97
N THR A 77 -1.50 -7.82 9.68
CA THR A 77 -1.49 -9.22 9.25
C THR A 77 -0.24 -9.93 9.77
N SER A 78 -0.37 -11.19 10.22
CA SER A 78 0.77 -11.97 10.69
C SER A 78 1.63 -12.46 9.52
N VAL A 79 2.93 -12.57 9.74
CA VAL A 79 3.87 -13.12 8.75
C VAL A 79 3.49 -14.56 8.37
N ALA A 80 3.07 -15.38 9.35
CA ALA A 80 2.58 -16.74 9.10
C ALA A 80 1.44 -16.76 8.07
N LYS A 81 0.49 -15.81 8.14
CA LYS A 81 -0.58 -15.71 7.14
C LYS A 81 -0.06 -15.31 5.76
N LEU A 82 0.96 -14.44 5.70
CA LEU A 82 1.57 -14.04 4.43
C LEU A 82 2.28 -15.19 3.74
N GLN A 83 2.94 -16.07 4.49
CA GLN A 83 3.68 -17.22 3.93
C GLN A 83 2.79 -18.21 3.18
N HIS A 84 1.48 -18.20 3.40
CA HIS A 84 0.51 -18.98 2.63
C HIS A 84 0.10 -18.32 1.30
N LEU A 85 0.54 -17.09 1.03
CA LEU A 85 0.25 -16.42 -0.23
C LEU A 85 1.07 -17.01 -1.36
N ARG A 86 0.41 -17.43 -2.44
CA ARG A 86 1.10 -18.00 -3.61
C ARG A 86 2.11 -17.02 -4.21
N GLY A 87 3.35 -17.49 -4.39
CA GLY A 87 4.42 -16.72 -5.00
C GLY A 87 4.99 -15.61 -4.10
N ILE A 88 4.72 -15.67 -2.79
CA ILE A 88 5.40 -14.83 -1.81
C ILE A 88 6.82 -15.35 -1.59
N PHE A 89 7.77 -14.42 -1.52
CA PHE A 89 9.08 -14.64 -0.94
C PHE A 89 9.19 -13.80 0.32
N CYS A 90 9.67 -14.38 1.42
CA CYS A 90 9.86 -13.68 2.67
C CYS A 90 11.34 -13.70 3.05
N ASP A 91 11.92 -12.51 3.16
CA ASP A 91 13.23 -12.27 3.74
C ASP A 91 13.04 -11.94 5.22
N LEU A 92 13.46 -12.87 6.09
CA LEU A 92 13.22 -12.82 7.53
C LEU A 92 14.51 -12.47 8.27
N GLU A 93 14.50 -11.37 9.02
CA GLU A 93 15.61 -10.94 9.87
C GLU A 93 15.21 -10.94 11.35
N PRO A 94 16.16 -10.94 12.29
CA PRO A 94 15.86 -10.74 13.70
C PRO A 94 15.08 -9.44 13.93
N GLY A 95 13.81 -9.57 14.35
CA GLY A 95 12.94 -8.43 14.71
C GLY A 95 12.10 -7.85 13.57
N GLY A 96 12.34 -8.21 12.31
CA GLY A 96 11.61 -7.68 11.16
C GLY A 96 12.00 -8.30 9.82
N GLY A 97 11.55 -7.68 8.74
CA GLY A 97 11.89 -8.12 7.39
C GLY A 97 10.85 -7.72 6.37
N ASN A 98 10.90 -8.36 5.20
CA ASN A 98 10.00 -8.09 4.10
C ASN A 98 9.44 -9.39 3.51
N CYS A 99 8.15 -9.39 3.20
CA CYS A 99 7.55 -10.41 2.34
C CYS A 99 7.02 -9.74 1.08
N ALA A 100 7.34 -10.27 -0.10
CA ALA A 100 6.91 -9.70 -1.37
C ALA A 100 6.49 -10.73 -2.41
N THR A 101 5.55 -10.32 -3.26
CA THR A 101 5.34 -10.91 -4.60
C THR A 101 5.76 -9.87 -5.64
N LYS A 102 5.61 -10.18 -6.93
CA LYS A 102 5.82 -9.20 -8.00
C LYS A 102 4.95 -7.94 -7.89
N GLY A 103 3.77 -8.02 -7.25
CA GLY A 103 2.79 -6.93 -7.25
C GLY A 103 2.50 -6.29 -5.88
N ILE A 104 3.05 -6.82 -4.80
CA ILE A 104 2.82 -6.29 -3.45
C ILE A 104 3.97 -6.66 -2.54
N SER A 105 4.37 -5.75 -1.66
CA SER A 105 5.30 -6.03 -0.59
C SER A 105 4.76 -5.62 0.78
N PHE A 106 5.23 -6.31 1.80
CA PHE A 106 4.83 -6.17 3.19
C PHE A 106 6.09 -6.06 4.04
N ASP A 107 6.37 -4.86 4.56
CA ASP A 107 7.36 -4.73 5.61
C ASP A 107 6.70 -5.18 6.92
N PHE A 108 7.42 -5.93 7.74
CA PHE A 108 6.92 -6.39 9.02
C PHE A 108 7.95 -6.18 10.13
N ALA A 109 7.44 -6.07 11.36
CA ALA A 109 8.23 -6.08 12.57
C ALA A 109 7.51 -6.93 13.62
N ARG A 110 8.26 -7.65 14.45
CA ARG A 110 7.69 -8.53 15.51
C ARG A 110 6.58 -9.46 14.99
N GLY A 111 6.80 -10.04 13.80
CA GLY A 111 5.89 -10.99 13.16
C GLY A 111 4.59 -10.40 12.60
N ARG A 112 4.44 -9.07 12.52
CA ARG A 112 3.26 -8.41 11.96
C ARG A 112 3.60 -7.31 10.96
N VAL A 113 2.80 -7.22 9.91
CA VAL A 113 2.93 -6.19 8.88
C VAL A 113 2.77 -4.80 9.49
N THR A 114 3.73 -3.92 9.20
CA THR A 114 3.72 -2.51 9.59
C THR A 114 3.51 -1.59 8.41
N ARG A 115 3.84 -2.04 7.19
CA ARG A 115 3.66 -1.28 5.96
C ARG A 115 3.34 -2.20 4.78
N VAL A 116 2.50 -1.71 3.87
CA VAL A 116 2.19 -2.36 2.60
C VAL A 116 2.59 -1.44 1.45
N ALA A 117 3.15 -1.99 0.38
CA ALA A 117 3.41 -1.24 -0.84
C ALA A 117 2.97 -1.99 -2.10
N VAL A 118 2.47 -1.23 -3.09
CA VAL A 118 2.22 -1.70 -4.46
C VAL A 118 3.23 -1.01 -5.37
N PRO A 119 4.26 -1.72 -5.88
CA PRO A 119 5.22 -1.17 -6.85
C PRO A 119 4.63 -1.16 -8.26
N GLY A 120 5.14 -0.29 -9.15
CA GLY A 120 4.70 -0.18 -10.54
C GLY A 120 5.79 0.11 -11.56
#